data_AF-A0A150SG02-F1
#
_entry.id   AF-A0A150SG02-F1
#
_cell.length_a   1.000
_cell.length_b   1.000
_cell.length_c   1.000
_cell.angle_alpha   90.00
_cell.angle_beta   90.00
_cell.angle_gamma   90.00
#
_symmetry.space_group_name_H-M   'P 1'
#
loop_
_entity.id
_entity.type
_entity.pdbx_description
1 polymer ?
#
loop_
_entity_poly.entity_id
_entity_poly.type
_entity_poly.pdbx_seq_one_letter_code
_entity_poly.pdbx_strand_id
1 'polypeptide(L)'
;MFDPGERREVSLSSMIYRRHDGAPFTAKEVLDTFPPHEMSGLRYEHEKGQLAGAALWMLGESDDEPEPCWVLMAIMVCPEAGRLARCTIVCKEESDRDWAVDTWRSITRTPPPVQTGPGAAMG
;
A
#
# COMPACT_ATOMS: atom_id res chain seq x y z
N MET A 1 -5.80 -25.32 12.32
CA MET A 1 -4.33 -25.46 12.27
C MET A 1 -3.94 -24.97 10.89
N PHE A 2 -3.31 -23.80 10.81
CA PHE A 2 -2.86 -23.25 9.52
C PHE A 2 -1.70 -24.11 9.02
N ASP A 3 -1.75 -24.49 7.75
CA ASP A 3 -0.64 -25.17 7.10
C ASP A 3 0.55 -24.18 7.01
N PRO A 4 1.69 -24.47 7.64
CA PRO A 4 2.85 -23.59 7.57
C PRO A 4 3.54 -23.60 6.18
N GLY A 5 3.13 -24.45 5.24
CA GLY A 5 3.76 -24.58 3.92
C GLY A 5 3.55 -23.40 2.97
N GLU A 6 2.42 -22.69 3.04
CA GLU A 6 2.02 -21.68 2.05
C GLU A 6 1.69 -20.32 2.72
N ARG A 7 2.65 -19.74 3.45
CA ARG A 7 2.40 -18.46 4.13
C ARG A 7 2.49 -17.30 3.13
N ARG A 8 1.32 -16.80 2.73
CA ARG A 8 1.12 -15.48 2.12
C ARG A 8 0.44 -14.58 3.13
N GLU A 9 1.15 -13.56 3.60
CA GLU A 9 0.64 -12.62 4.59
C GLU A 9 0.51 -11.22 4.00
N VAL A 10 -0.60 -10.54 4.27
CA VAL A 10 -0.86 -9.19 3.80
C VAL A 10 -1.13 -8.28 5.01
N SER A 11 -0.25 -7.32 5.22
CA SER A 11 -0.41 -6.24 6.19
C SER A 11 -0.75 -4.94 5.48
N LEU A 12 -1.89 -4.34 5.80
CA LEU A 12 -2.36 -3.08 5.22
C LEU A 12 -2.67 -2.07 6.33
N SER A 13 -2.06 -0.90 6.24
CA SER A 13 -2.35 0.23 7.13
C SER A 13 -2.65 1.48 6.32
N SER A 14 -3.66 2.25 6.71
CA SER A 14 -4.02 3.51 6.06
C SER A 14 -3.91 4.68 7.03
N MET A 15 -3.55 5.85 6.51
CA MET A 15 -3.34 7.06 7.31
C MET A 15 -3.79 8.31 6.56
N ILE A 16 -4.08 9.35 7.35
CA ILE A 16 -4.20 10.72 6.84
C ILE A 16 -2.77 11.21 6.60
N TYR A 17 -2.52 11.78 5.43
CA TYR A 17 -1.25 12.41 5.11
C TYR A 17 -1.49 13.89 4.80
N ARG A 18 -0.73 14.75 5.49
CA ARG A 18 -0.80 16.21 5.37
C ARG A 18 0.61 16.77 5.36
N ARG A 19 0.86 17.73 4.49
CA ARG A 19 2.09 18.51 4.52
C ARG A 19 2.09 19.43 5.74
N HIS A 20 3.28 19.74 6.23
CA HIS A 20 3.47 20.67 7.33
C HIS A 20 3.02 22.10 7.00
N ASP A 21 3.18 22.52 5.74
CA ASP A 21 2.76 23.84 5.23
C ASP A 21 1.25 23.93 4.95
N GLY A 22 0.50 22.85 5.15
CA GLY A 22 -0.94 22.78 4.89
C GLY A 22 -1.33 22.65 3.42
N ALA A 23 -0.37 22.67 2.48
CA ALA A 23 -0.66 22.46 1.08
C ALA A 23 -1.06 20.98 0.80
N PRO A 24 -1.82 20.71 -0.27
CA PRO A 24 -1.99 19.34 -0.76
C PRO A 24 -0.63 18.74 -1.13
N PHE A 25 -0.44 17.46 -0.81
CA PHE A 25 0.70 16.70 -1.33
C PHE A 25 0.40 16.18 -2.73
N THR A 26 1.44 15.85 -3.48
CA THR A 26 1.32 15.18 -4.79
C THR A 26 1.77 13.73 -4.68
N ALA A 27 1.29 12.89 -5.60
CA ALA A 27 1.79 11.51 -5.67
C ALA A 27 3.30 11.47 -5.89
N LYS A 28 3.80 12.32 -6.80
CA LYS A 28 5.23 12.43 -7.12
C LYS A 28 6.10 12.70 -5.89
N GLU A 29 5.73 13.64 -5.02
CA GLU A 29 6.49 13.95 -3.80
C GLU A 29 6.69 12.73 -2.90
N VAL A 30 5.69 11.86 -2.82
CA VAL A 30 5.77 10.63 -2.01
C VAL A 30 6.54 9.54 -2.75
N LEU A 31 6.18 9.29 -4.02
CA LEU A 31 6.70 8.15 -4.80
C LEU A 31 8.14 8.37 -5.29
N ASP A 32 8.61 9.61 -5.42
CA ASP A 32 10.04 9.88 -5.72
C ASP A 32 10.96 9.46 -4.57
N THR A 33 10.44 9.31 -3.35
CA THR A 33 11.22 8.94 -2.15
C THR A 33 11.00 7.49 -1.70
N PHE A 34 10.03 6.80 -2.31
CA PHE A 34 9.68 5.43 -1.97
C PHE A 34 9.50 4.55 -3.22
N PRO A 35 10.08 3.35 -3.27
CA PRO A 35 11.03 2.78 -2.31
C PRO A 35 12.38 3.53 -2.34
N PRO A 36 13.13 3.64 -1.22
CA PRO A 36 14.44 4.29 -1.19
C PRO A 36 15.37 3.72 -2.28
N HIS A 37 16.11 4.60 -2.98
CA HIS A 37 16.88 4.22 -4.17
C HIS A 37 18.02 3.24 -3.86
N GLU A 38 18.55 3.27 -2.64
CA GLU A 38 19.59 2.37 -2.14
C GLU A 38 19.13 0.92 -1.97
N MET A 39 17.81 0.69 -1.87
CA MET A 39 17.28 -0.66 -1.74
C MET A 39 17.26 -1.36 -3.10
N SER A 40 17.79 -2.59 -3.10
CA SER A 40 17.82 -3.47 -4.27
C SER A 40 16.59 -4.40 -4.30
N GLY A 41 16.12 -4.72 -5.51
CA GLY A 41 14.91 -5.52 -5.72
C GLY A 41 14.20 -5.11 -7.01
N LEU A 42 13.08 -5.78 -7.30
CA LEU A 42 12.24 -5.46 -8.46
C LEU A 42 11.25 -4.37 -8.08
N ARG A 43 11.24 -3.28 -8.85
CA ARG A 43 10.39 -2.12 -8.63
C ARG A 43 9.15 -2.19 -9.49
N TYR A 44 8.02 -1.79 -8.92
CA TYR A 44 6.74 -1.75 -9.61
C TYR A 44 6.05 -0.42 -9.36
N GLU A 45 5.35 0.05 -10.36
CA GLU A 45 4.48 1.21 -10.29
C GLU A 45 3.04 0.78 -10.57
N HIS A 46 2.09 1.58 -10.06
CA HIS A 46 0.68 1.39 -10.30
C HIS A 46 -0.05 2.73 -10.30
N GLU A 47 -0.87 2.95 -11.33
CA GLU A 47 -1.80 4.08 -11.40
C GLU A 47 -3.18 3.57 -11.81
N LYS A 48 -4.21 3.97 -11.07
CA LYS A 48 -5.61 3.63 -11.37
C LYS A 48 -6.55 4.66 -10.77
N GLY A 49 -7.17 5.46 -11.63
CA GLY A 49 -8.06 6.54 -11.20
C GLY A 49 -7.33 7.56 -10.34
N GLN A 50 -7.80 7.79 -9.11
CA GLN A 50 -7.20 8.72 -8.13
C GLN A 50 -6.05 8.10 -7.31
N LEU A 51 -5.71 6.84 -7.58
CA LEU A 51 -4.67 6.11 -6.85
C LEU A 51 -3.41 6.03 -7.69
N ALA A 52 -2.29 6.33 -7.06
CA ALA A 52 -0.95 6.05 -7.56
C ALA A 52 -0.17 5.28 -6.50
N GLY A 53 0.82 4.49 -6.88
CA GLY A 53 1.58 3.69 -5.94
C GLY A 53 2.88 3.17 -6.52
N ALA A 54 3.78 2.82 -5.61
CA ALA A 54 5.04 2.16 -5.92
C ALA A 54 5.27 0.99 -4.97
N ALA A 55 5.99 -0.02 -5.43
CA ALA A 55 6.35 -1.19 -4.66
C ALA A 55 7.76 -1.68 -4.96
N LEU A 56 8.38 -2.35 -3.99
CA LEU A 56 9.63 -3.07 -4.11
C LEU A 56 9.43 -4.53 -3.70
N TRP A 57 9.78 -5.45 -4.59
CA TRP A 57 9.89 -6.87 -4.30
C TRP A 57 11.33 -7.24 -4.04
N MET A 58 11.61 -7.83 -2.88
CA MET A 58 12.97 -8.16 -2.47
C MET A 58 12.97 -9.33 -1.49
N LEU A 59 14.14 -9.95 -1.34
CA LEU A 59 14.39 -10.87 -0.23
C LEU A 59 14.71 -10.03 1.01
N GLY A 60 13.97 -10.22 2.09
CA GLY A 60 14.11 -9.49 3.34
C GLY A 60 14.22 -10.43 4.55
N GLU A 61 14.77 -9.90 5.63
CA GLU A 61 14.72 -10.54 6.94
C GLU A 61 13.36 -10.25 7.59
N SER A 62 12.79 -11.22 8.28
CA SER A 62 11.55 -11.08 9.05
C SER A 62 11.84 -11.39 10.50
N ASP A 63 11.39 -10.55 11.43
CA ASP A 63 11.54 -10.80 12.88
C ASP A 63 10.80 -12.08 13.33
N ASP A 64 9.80 -12.51 12.55
CA ASP A 64 8.95 -13.66 12.85
C ASP A 64 9.41 -14.96 12.18
N GLU A 65 10.39 -14.91 11.26
CA GLU A 65 10.84 -16.08 10.50
C GLU A 65 12.37 -16.25 10.61
N PRO A 66 12.87 -17.47 10.86
CA PRO A 66 14.31 -17.72 10.99
C PRO A 66 15.04 -17.66 9.64
N GLU A 67 14.32 -17.80 8.52
CA GLU A 67 14.86 -17.78 7.17
C GLU A 67 14.42 -16.50 6.44
N PRO A 68 15.27 -15.95 5.53
CA PRO A 68 14.87 -14.83 4.70
C PRO A 68 13.59 -15.13 3.91
N CYS A 69 12.68 -14.17 3.88
CA CYS A 69 11.40 -14.29 3.19
C CYS A 69 11.32 -13.27 2.05
N TRP A 70 10.47 -13.54 1.06
CA TRP A 70 10.22 -12.58 0.01
C TRP A 70 9.19 -11.56 0.47
N VAL A 71 9.49 -10.29 0.26
CA VAL A 71 8.69 -9.18 0.76
C VAL A 71 8.36 -8.22 -0.37
N LEU A 72 7.08 -7.89 -0.51
CA LEU A 72 6.61 -6.73 -1.25
C LEU A 72 6.38 -5.58 -0.28
N MET A 73 7.25 -4.58 -0.29
CA MET A 73 7.03 -3.31 0.41
C MET A 73 6.38 -2.33 -0.56
N ALA A 74 5.19 -1.84 -0.23
CA ALA A 74 4.41 -1.04 -1.15
C ALA A 74 3.70 0.14 -0.49
N ILE A 75 3.46 1.17 -1.28
CA ILE A 75 2.68 2.35 -0.89
C ILE A 75 1.63 2.65 -1.95
N MET A 76 0.46 3.07 -1.50
CA MET A 76 -0.62 3.62 -2.32
C MET A 76 -0.96 5.01 -1.79
N VAL A 77 -1.09 5.98 -2.68
CA VAL A 77 -1.40 7.37 -2.36
C VAL A 77 -2.65 7.83 -3.07
N CYS A 78 -3.44 8.66 -2.37
CA CYS A 78 -4.61 9.33 -2.89
C CYS A 78 -4.56 10.81 -2.48
N PRO A 79 -3.85 11.66 -3.25
CA PRO A 79 -3.69 13.09 -2.97
C PRO A 79 -5.01 13.81 -2.71
N GLU A 80 -6.01 13.60 -3.58
CA GLU A 80 -7.32 14.25 -3.49
C GLU A 80 -8.08 13.93 -2.20
N ALA A 81 -7.82 12.77 -1.60
CA ALA A 81 -8.43 12.37 -0.34
C ALA A 81 -7.58 12.72 0.89
N GLY A 82 -6.35 13.22 0.71
CA GLY A 82 -5.42 13.41 1.82
C GLY A 82 -4.99 12.09 2.46
N ARG A 83 -4.88 10.99 1.68
CA ARG A 83 -4.68 9.63 2.22
C ARG A 83 -3.47 8.94 1.62
N LEU A 84 -2.89 8.07 2.43
CA LEU A 84 -1.81 7.15 2.08
C LEU A 84 -2.10 5.80 2.74
N ALA A 85 -1.73 4.72 2.07
CA ALA A 85 -1.74 3.37 2.62
C ALA A 85 -0.38 2.70 2.39
N ARG A 86 0.13 2.03 3.42
CA ARG A 86 1.30 1.15 3.34
C ARG A 86 0.82 -0.28 3.31
N CYS A 87 1.38 -1.06 2.39
CA CYS A 87 1.10 -2.48 2.26
C CYS A 87 2.43 -3.23 2.32
N THR A 88 2.50 -4.23 3.18
CA THR A 88 3.61 -5.20 3.22
C THR A 88 3.02 -6.57 2.95
N ILE A 89 3.56 -7.28 1.95
CA ILE A 89 3.17 -8.66 1.66
C ILE A 89 4.39 -9.54 1.86
N VAL A 90 4.25 -10.58 2.67
CA VAL A 90 5.32 -11.55 2.94
C VAL A 90 4.95 -12.88 2.31
N CYS A 91 5.89 -13.48 1.59
CA CYS A 91 5.77 -14.75 0.90
C CYS A 91 7.01 -15.62 1.17
N LYS A 92 6.84 -16.94 1.10
CA LYS A 92 7.95 -17.88 1.24
C LYS A 92 8.71 -18.05 -0.07
N GLU A 93 8.02 -18.03 -1.19
CA GLU A 93 8.62 -18.32 -2.49
C GLU A 93 8.74 -17.06 -3.36
N GLU A 94 9.80 -17.00 -4.17
CA GLU A 94 9.96 -15.94 -5.19
C GLU A 94 8.83 -15.99 -6.23
N SER A 95 8.32 -17.20 -6.48
CA SER A 95 7.24 -17.48 -7.43
C SER A 95 5.93 -16.73 -7.10
N ASP A 96 5.73 -16.34 -5.83
CA ASP A 96 4.54 -15.60 -5.37
C ASP A 96 4.54 -14.13 -5.79
N ARG A 97 5.61 -13.64 -6.41
CA ARG A 97 5.78 -12.23 -6.81
C ARG A 97 4.58 -11.66 -7.56
N ASP A 98 4.13 -12.35 -8.62
CA ASP A 98 3.07 -11.83 -9.47
C ASP A 98 1.75 -11.76 -8.70
N TRP A 99 1.48 -12.77 -7.86
CA TRP A 99 0.34 -12.75 -6.94
C TRP A 99 0.42 -11.60 -5.93
N ALA A 100 1.60 -11.32 -5.36
CA ALA A 100 1.78 -10.22 -4.41
C ALA A 100 1.56 -8.86 -5.10
N VAL A 101 2.12 -8.66 -6.28
CA VAL A 101 1.95 -7.43 -7.07
C VAL A 101 0.49 -7.21 -7.46
N ASP A 102 -0.21 -8.25 -7.92
CA ASP A 102 -1.62 -8.16 -8.26
C ASP A 102 -2.50 -7.90 -7.04
N THR A 103 -2.17 -8.52 -5.89
CA THR A 103 -2.84 -8.27 -4.62
C THR A 103 -2.70 -6.81 -4.20
N TRP A 104 -1.50 -6.24 -4.25
CA TRP A 104 -1.28 -4.82 -3.98
C TRP A 104 -2.05 -3.91 -4.96
N ARG A 105 -2.01 -4.21 -6.27
CA ARG A 105 -2.75 -3.46 -7.30
C ARG A 105 -4.27 -3.58 -7.19
N SER A 106 -4.76 -4.58 -6.47
CA SER A 106 -6.19 -4.75 -6.19
C SER A 106 -6.72 -3.77 -5.13
N ILE A 107 -5.83 -3.08 -4.40
CA ILE A 107 -6.24 -2.11 -3.38
C ILE A 107 -7.02 -0.97 -4.03
N THR A 108 -8.27 -0.82 -3.58
CA THR A 108 -9.15 0.28 -3.98
C THR A 108 -9.50 1.16 -2.80
N ARG A 109 -9.77 2.44 -3.06
CA ARG A 109 -10.36 3.35 -2.08
C ARG A 109 -11.88 3.33 -2.22
N THR A 110 -12.56 3.00 -1.13
CA THR A 110 -14.00 3.25 -0.99
C THR A 110 -14.19 4.63 -0.35
N PRO A 111 -14.89 5.58 -0.99
CA PRO A 111 -15.24 6.85 -0.35
C PRO A 111 -16.05 6.62 0.93
N PRO A 112 -15.93 7.49 1.95
CA PRO A 112 -16.83 7.40 3.10
C PRO A 112 -18.28 7.54 2.62
N PRO A 113 -19.24 6.86 3.26
CA PRO A 113 -20.65 7.03 2.92
C PRO A 113 -21.02 8.51 3.03
N VAL A 114 -21.73 9.03 2.02
CA VAL A 114 -22.28 10.39 2.06
C VAL A 114 -23.23 10.44 3.25
N GLN A 115 -22.87 11.20 4.28
CA GLN A 115 -23.83 11.54 5.33
C GLN A 115 -24.86 12.47 4.70
N THR A 116 -25.98 11.90 4.24
CA THR A 116 -27.20 12.68 4.05
C THR A 116 -27.62 13.15 5.43
N GLY A 117 -27.23 14.38 5.80
CA GLY A 117 -27.70 15.00 7.02
C GLY A 117 -29.23 14.97 7.08
N PRO A 118 -29.84 15.01 8.28
CA PRO A 118 -31.29 15.09 8.39
C PRO A 118 -31.74 16.30 7.58
N GLY A 119 -32.54 16.06 6.55
CA GLY A 119 -33.10 17.11 5.71
C GLY A 119 -33.69 18.17 6.61
N ALA A 120 -33.45 19.44 6.28
CA ALA A 120 -34.10 20.56 6.92
C ALA A 120 -35.60 20.25 6.96
N ALA A 121 -36.11 19.90 8.14
CA ALA A 121 -37.53 19.82 8.38
C ALA A 121 -38.02 21.25 8.29
N MET A 122 -38.53 21.62 7.11
CA MET A 122 -39.42 22.76 6.99
C MET A 122 -40.69 22.41 7.75
N GLY A 123 -40.88 23.05 8.89
CA GLY A 123 -42.06 22.97 9.74
C GLY A 123 -42.02 24.06 10.80
#